data_AF-A0A3A2ZHE3-F1
#
_entry.id   AF-A0A3A2ZHE3-F1
#
_cell.length_a   1.000
_cell.length_b   1.000
_cell.length_c   1.000
_cell.angle_alpha   90.00
_cell.angle_beta   90.00
_cell.angle_gamma   90.00
#
_symmetry.space_group_name_H-M   'P 1'
#
loop_
_entity.id
_entity.type
_entity.pdbx_description
1 polymer ?
#
loop_
_entity_poly.entity_id
_entity_poly.type
_entity_poly.pdbx_seq_one_letter_code
_entity_poly.pdbx_strand_id
1 'polypeptide(L)'
;MASAEYNATFSGSHNHGLQAGYIAGNVETHHHYPVERRETPPRPFLSIPFGRDPDFVDRGTILNQLHHRCAAPGSRTALVGLGGVGKSQLAIEHIYQTNERSPETWIFWVHASNAARFEQGYRDIADTVKLFGRRDPKANIFKLVHDWLRDSKNGKWFLVLDNVDNVHFFLNRPDNIQGQAGYENGGADRPLREYLPQSSNGSILITSRSREAALELVDQRDIIVVETMVQTDALALFEKKLGKKVNRQDIIELAAALEFIPLAIVQAAAYISDPDRGCSVRQYLDEFQKSDRKKIRLLDRGKGQFRRDWEAENSVLMTWQISFDSIRQSRRSAADLLSLMSFFDRQGIPEALLRDESRQGNAEPSDGDDTSDSESPSSVSDEFNDDILILRRYSLISVNIDRITFNMHSLVQLATRRWLEVNGELERWKRQYIRNLNAEFPTGEYENWAQYQVLYPHAKSAARQRPQERDPLLEWAAVLYKAAWYDWQKGNGAEGEKLSVKAMEARKKHLGPEHGDTLNSMQMVGLIYLLEGQWMEAEKLF
;
A
#
# COMPACT_ATOMS: atom_id res chain seq x y z
N MET A 1 -40.99 -37.64 -38.19
CA MET A 1 -41.29 -36.63 -37.15
C MET A 1 -40.87 -37.22 -35.82
N ALA A 2 -39.77 -36.74 -35.24
CA ALA A 2 -39.34 -37.18 -33.92
C ALA A 2 -40.19 -36.46 -32.86
N SER A 3 -40.95 -37.22 -32.07
CA SER A 3 -41.63 -36.69 -30.89
C SER A 3 -40.60 -36.47 -29.78
N ALA A 4 -40.32 -35.21 -29.45
CA ALA A 4 -39.53 -34.88 -28.28
C ALA A 4 -40.40 -35.11 -27.02
N GLU A 5 -40.10 -36.15 -26.25
CA GLU A 5 -40.65 -36.33 -24.91
C GLU A 5 -39.93 -35.39 -23.94
N TYR A 6 -40.64 -34.41 -23.40
CA TYR A 6 -40.15 -33.55 -22.31
C TYR A 6 -40.59 -34.15 -20.97
N ASN A 7 -39.67 -34.85 -20.28
CA ASN A 7 -39.90 -35.32 -18.92
C ASN A 7 -39.47 -34.25 -17.90
N ALA A 8 -40.44 -33.67 -17.19
CA ALA A 8 -40.20 -32.78 -16.06
C ALA A 8 -40.40 -33.54 -14.74
N THR A 9 -39.33 -33.72 -13.97
CA THR A 9 -39.38 -34.32 -12.63
C THR A 9 -39.57 -33.26 -11.56
N PHE A 10 -40.62 -33.37 -10.75
CA PHE A 10 -40.88 -32.50 -9.60
C PHE A 10 -40.46 -33.19 -8.30
N SER A 11 -39.47 -32.65 -7.60
CA SER A 11 -39.06 -33.14 -6.27
C SER A 11 -39.52 -32.20 -5.15
N GLY A 12 -40.42 -32.67 -4.28
CA GLY A 12 -40.90 -31.91 -3.10
C GLY A 12 -42.30 -32.35 -2.65
N SER A 13 -42.54 -32.41 -1.34
CA SER A 13 -43.80 -32.92 -0.74
C SER A 13 -45.03 -32.02 -0.94
N HIS A 14 -44.87 -30.85 -1.58
CA HIS A 14 -45.92 -29.87 -1.83
C HIS A 14 -46.19 -29.68 -3.34
N ASN A 15 -45.61 -30.51 -4.20
CA ASN A 15 -45.84 -30.45 -5.64
C ASN A 15 -47.02 -31.35 -6.01
N HIS A 16 -48.10 -30.76 -6.52
CA HIS A 16 -49.20 -31.48 -7.14
C HIS A 16 -49.24 -31.13 -8.63
N GLY A 17 -49.35 -32.15 -9.48
CA GLY A 17 -49.40 -31.99 -10.93
C GLY A 17 -50.36 -32.99 -11.57
N LEU A 18 -50.89 -32.64 -12.74
CA LEU A 18 -51.77 -33.49 -13.54
C LEU A 18 -51.01 -33.89 -14.80
N GLN A 19 -50.95 -35.19 -15.10
CA GLN A 19 -50.29 -35.68 -16.31
C GLN A 19 -51.17 -35.34 -17.51
N ALA A 20 -50.77 -34.33 -18.28
CA ALA A 20 -51.38 -34.08 -19.58
C ALA A 20 -50.82 -35.11 -20.58
N GLY A 21 -51.71 -35.71 -21.38
CA GLY A 21 -51.32 -36.62 -22.47
C GLY A 21 -50.69 -35.88 -23.65
N TYR A 22 -50.92 -36.35 -24.88
CA TYR A 22 -50.38 -35.72 -26.07
C TYR A 22 -51.02 -34.35 -26.34
N ILE A 23 -50.24 -33.27 -26.24
CA ILE A 23 -50.67 -31.90 -26.56
C ILE A 23 -50.16 -31.55 -27.95
N ALA A 24 -51.06 -31.38 -28.92
CA ALA A 24 -50.73 -31.06 -30.32
C ALA A 24 -50.60 -29.54 -30.60
N GLY A 25 -50.39 -28.71 -29.57
CA GLY A 25 -50.31 -27.25 -29.66
C GLY A 25 -49.21 -26.67 -28.75
N ASN A 26 -48.97 -25.37 -28.82
CA ASN A 26 -47.99 -24.69 -27.97
C ASN A 26 -48.38 -24.79 -26.49
N VAL A 27 -47.43 -25.22 -25.66
CA VAL A 27 -47.57 -25.26 -24.19
C VAL A 27 -46.87 -24.03 -23.62
N GLU A 28 -47.64 -23.13 -23.02
CA GLU A 28 -47.10 -22.02 -22.22
C GLU A 28 -47.06 -22.43 -20.74
N THR A 29 -45.86 -22.59 -20.19
CA THR A 29 -45.66 -22.87 -18.76
C THR A 29 -45.55 -21.56 -17.98
N HIS A 30 -46.57 -21.25 -17.18
CA HIS A 30 -46.52 -20.13 -16.23
C HIS A 30 -46.10 -20.62 -14.84
N HIS A 31 -44.89 -20.22 -14.41
CA HIS A 31 -44.42 -20.47 -13.05
C HIS A 31 -44.99 -19.41 -12.10
N HIS A 32 -45.99 -19.79 -11.30
CA HIS A 32 -46.52 -18.96 -10.23
C HIS A 32 -45.69 -19.16 -8.96
N TYR A 33 -44.64 -18.36 -8.78
CA TYR A 33 -43.93 -18.28 -7.51
C TYR A 33 -44.84 -17.66 -6.44
N PRO A 34 -44.79 -18.11 -5.17
CA PRO A 34 -45.53 -17.45 -4.10
C PRO A 34 -45.12 -15.97 -4.02
N VAL A 35 -46.12 -15.08 -4.00
CA VAL A 35 -45.92 -13.63 -3.90
C VAL A 35 -45.10 -13.35 -2.65
N GLU A 36 -43.94 -12.73 -2.81
CA GLU A 36 -43.10 -12.30 -1.68
C GLU A 36 -43.95 -11.39 -0.78
N ARG A 37 -44.05 -11.71 0.51
CA ARG A 37 -44.80 -10.88 1.46
C ARG A 37 -43.86 -9.81 2.02
N ARG A 38 -44.37 -8.59 2.20
CA ARG A 38 -43.63 -7.53 2.89
C ARG A 38 -43.38 -7.96 4.33
N GLU A 39 -42.11 -8.05 4.70
CA GLU A 39 -41.67 -8.34 6.06
C GLU A 39 -41.52 -7.03 6.84
N THR A 40 -41.77 -7.07 8.15
CA THR A 40 -41.51 -5.92 9.01
C THR A 40 -40.01 -5.83 9.29
N PRO A 41 -39.35 -4.67 9.04
CA PRO A 41 -37.94 -4.51 9.35
C PRO A 41 -37.68 -4.73 10.86
N PRO A 42 -36.56 -5.36 11.24
CA PRO A 42 -36.17 -5.43 12.63
C PRO A 42 -35.88 -4.02 13.19
N ARG A 43 -35.75 -3.91 14.52
CA ARG A 43 -35.24 -2.67 15.12
C ARG A 43 -33.77 -2.48 14.72
N PRO A 44 -33.25 -1.24 14.64
CA PRO A 44 -31.84 -0.99 14.41
C PRO A 44 -30.99 -1.77 15.41
N PHE A 45 -29.96 -2.46 14.90
CA PHE A 45 -28.95 -3.12 15.72
C PHE A 45 -27.60 -3.02 15.01
N LEU A 46 -26.53 -3.13 15.79
CA LEU A 46 -25.17 -3.08 15.29
C LEU A 46 -24.88 -4.32 14.43
N SER A 47 -24.89 -4.17 13.11
CA SER A 47 -24.63 -5.25 12.15
C SER A 47 -23.26 -5.08 11.50
N ILE A 48 -22.20 -5.38 12.26
CA ILE A 48 -20.81 -5.36 11.77
C ILE A 48 -20.11 -6.68 12.10
N PRO A 49 -19.20 -7.18 11.24
CA PRO A 49 -18.53 -8.46 11.46
C PRO A 49 -17.36 -8.39 12.45
N PHE A 50 -17.09 -7.23 13.06
CA PHE A 50 -15.91 -6.98 13.88
C PHE A 50 -16.25 -6.62 15.33
N GLY A 51 -15.63 -7.33 16.27
CA GLY A 51 -15.66 -6.97 17.69
C GLY A 51 -14.82 -5.71 18.00
N ARG A 52 -15.24 -4.92 18.99
CA ARG A 52 -14.46 -3.77 19.49
C ARG A 52 -13.11 -4.24 20.02
N ASP A 53 -12.03 -3.51 19.71
CA ASP A 53 -10.71 -3.82 20.26
C ASP A 53 -10.55 -3.22 21.67
N PRO A 54 -10.47 -4.02 22.75
CA PRO A 54 -10.22 -3.51 24.09
C PRO A 54 -8.84 -2.86 24.23
N ASP A 55 -7.90 -3.22 23.36
CA ASP A 55 -6.55 -2.66 23.35
C ASP A 55 -6.43 -1.45 22.41
N PHE A 56 -7.53 -0.96 21.85
CA PHE A 56 -7.52 0.18 20.96
C PHE A 56 -6.81 1.37 21.63
N VAL A 57 -5.94 2.04 20.87
CA VAL A 57 -5.26 3.25 21.32
C VAL A 57 -5.86 4.42 20.57
N ASP A 58 -6.47 5.33 21.34
CA ASP A 58 -7.01 6.57 20.79
C ASP A 58 -5.88 7.45 20.28
N ARG A 59 -5.97 7.81 19.00
CA ARG A 59 -4.99 8.63 18.28
C ARG A 59 -5.36 10.13 18.36
N GLY A 60 -5.92 10.52 19.50
CA GLY A 60 -6.24 11.90 19.86
C GLY A 60 -7.21 12.61 18.92
N THR A 61 -6.70 13.53 18.11
CA THR A 61 -7.52 14.47 17.32
C THR A 61 -8.28 13.80 16.17
N ILE A 62 -7.83 12.64 15.69
CA ILE A 62 -8.42 11.97 14.51
C ILE A 62 -9.87 11.54 14.78
N LEU A 63 -10.14 10.86 15.91
CA LEU A 63 -11.50 10.44 16.25
C LEU A 63 -12.43 11.64 16.50
N ASN A 64 -11.90 12.72 17.09
CA ASN A 64 -12.66 13.95 17.28
C ASN A 64 -13.02 14.62 15.95
N GLN A 65 -12.08 14.69 15.01
CA GLN A 65 -12.34 15.20 13.65
C GLN A 65 -13.37 14.34 12.92
N LEU A 66 -13.21 13.01 13.01
CA LEU A 66 -14.13 12.05 12.42
C LEU A 66 -15.55 12.24 12.96
N HIS A 67 -15.68 12.36 14.29
CA HIS A 67 -16.96 12.60 14.93
C HIS A 67 -17.60 13.92 14.50
N HIS A 68 -16.81 15.00 14.44
CA HIS A 68 -17.30 16.30 14.02
C HIS A 68 -17.80 16.30 12.57
N ARG A 69 -17.04 15.70 11.64
CA ARG A 69 -17.41 15.66 10.21
C ARG A 69 -18.59 14.72 9.94
N CYS A 70 -18.62 13.55 10.58
CA CYS A 70 -19.68 12.57 10.41
C CYS A 70 -21.01 12.96 11.07
N ALA A 71 -20.99 13.95 11.99
CA ALA A 71 -22.20 14.47 12.63
C ALA A 71 -23.04 15.37 11.71
N ALA A 72 -22.45 15.90 10.63
CA ALA A 72 -23.20 16.70 9.67
C ALA A 72 -24.18 15.82 8.86
N PRO A 73 -25.45 16.24 8.69
CA PRO A 73 -26.44 15.51 7.88
C PRO A 73 -25.97 15.30 6.45
N GLY A 74 -26.03 14.07 5.93
CA GLY A 74 -25.61 13.75 4.57
C GLY A 74 -24.10 13.83 4.34
N SER A 75 -23.31 13.83 5.41
CA SER A 75 -21.85 13.92 5.31
C SER A 75 -21.23 12.69 4.67
N ARG A 76 -20.15 12.93 3.92
CA ARG A 76 -19.25 11.90 3.44
C ARG A 76 -17.85 12.26 3.90
N THR A 77 -17.22 11.37 4.66
CA THR A 77 -15.86 11.58 5.19
C THR A 77 -14.99 10.41 4.76
N ALA A 78 -13.72 10.67 4.42
CA ALA A 78 -12.79 9.61 4.07
C ALA A 78 -11.56 9.60 4.96
N LEU A 79 -11.17 8.42 5.45
CA LEU A 79 -9.87 8.14 6.06
C LEU A 79 -8.93 7.64 4.97
N VAL A 80 -7.85 8.38 4.71
CA VAL A 80 -6.86 8.06 3.66
C VAL A 80 -5.48 7.89 4.27
N GLY A 81 -4.73 6.87 3.84
CA GLY A 81 -3.35 6.69 4.29
C GLY A 81 -2.78 5.32 3.94
N LEU A 82 -1.52 5.07 4.29
CA LEU A 82 -0.79 3.84 3.94
C LEU A 82 -1.49 2.57 4.45
N GLY A 83 -1.24 1.43 3.80
CA GLY A 83 -1.66 0.12 4.30
C GLY A 83 -1.18 -0.13 5.74
N GLY A 84 -2.05 -0.67 6.60
CA GLY A 84 -1.67 -1.03 7.98
C GLY A 84 -1.63 0.10 9.02
N VAL A 85 -1.91 1.37 8.64
CA VAL A 85 -1.95 2.52 9.58
C VAL A 85 -3.18 2.59 10.49
N GLY A 86 -4.11 1.63 10.37
CA GLY A 86 -5.25 1.50 11.29
C GLY A 86 -6.53 2.24 10.89
N LYS A 87 -6.71 2.62 9.62
CA LYS A 87 -7.93 3.29 9.13
C LYS A 87 -9.22 2.53 9.47
N SER A 88 -9.29 1.24 9.15
CA SER A 88 -10.45 0.41 9.46
C SER A 88 -10.67 0.26 10.97
N GLN A 89 -9.60 0.27 11.78
CA GLN A 89 -9.72 0.23 13.25
C GLN A 89 -10.30 1.54 13.81
N LEU A 90 -9.93 2.69 13.24
CA LEU A 90 -10.54 3.98 13.58
C LEU A 90 -12.03 4.00 13.20
N ALA A 91 -12.38 3.44 12.03
CA ALA A 91 -13.78 3.31 11.61
C ALA A 91 -14.59 2.40 12.55
N ILE A 92 -14.03 1.26 12.95
CA ILE A 92 -14.65 0.34 13.90
C ILE A 92 -14.88 1.02 15.25
N GLU A 93 -13.86 1.68 15.83
CA GLU A 93 -14.02 2.36 17.12
C GLU A 93 -15.08 3.47 17.04
N HIS A 94 -15.10 4.23 15.95
CA HIS A 94 -16.11 5.28 15.73
C HIS A 94 -17.53 4.71 15.65
N ILE A 95 -17.73 3.57 15.00
CA ILE A 95 -19.01 2.87 14.96
C ILE A 95 -19.47 2.51 16.37
N TYR A 96 -18.60 1.91 17.19
CA TYR A 96 -18.96 1.53 18.55
C TYR A 96 -19.36 2.74 19.39
N GLN A 97 -18.61 3.84 19.31
CA GLN A 97 -18.96 5.09 19.99
C GLN A 97 -20.29 5.70 19.48
N THR A 98 -20.58 5.55 18.18
CA THR A 98 -21.82 6.05 17.57
C THR A 98 -23.01 5.22 18.03
N ASN A 99 -22.88 3.90 18.07
CA ASN A 99 -23.91 2.98 18.57
C ASN A 99 -24.22 3.22 20.05
N GLU A 100 -23.21 3.50 20.88
CA GLU A 100 -23.39 3.85 22.30
C GLU A 100 -24.15 5.18 22.48
N ARG A 101 -23.90 6.18 21.64
CA ARG A 101 -24.56 7.49 21.69
C ARG A 101 -25.95 7.50 21.07
N SER A 102 -26.20 6.65 20.08
CA SER A 102 -27.45 6.62 19.32
C SER A 102 -27.80 5.20 18.88
N PRO A 103 -28.31 4.36 19.79
CA PRO A 103 -28.62 2.94 19.53
C PRO A 103 -29.69 2.72 18.47
N GLU A 104 -30.47 3.76 18.16
CA GLU A 104 -31.52 3.74 17.13
C GLU A 104 -30.99 4.05 15.72
N THR A 105 -29.68 4.25 15.57
CA THR A 105 -29.05 4.47 14.26
C THR A 105 -28.71 3.12 13.63
N TRP A 106 -29.13 2.90 12.38
CA TRP A 106 -28.68 1.76 11.60
C TRP A 106 -27.20 1.89 11.28
N ILE A 107 -26.42 0.82 11.45
CA ILE A 107 -25.00 0.83 11.11
C ILE A 107 -24.70 -0.31 10.16
N PHE A 108 -24.16 0.04 9.00
CA PHE A 108 -23.84 -0.90 7.93
C PHE A 108 -22.36 -0.85 7.59
N TRP A 109 -21.80 -2.01 7.26
CA TRP A 109 -20.42 -2.14 6.81
C TRP A 109 -20.39 -2.87 5.47
N VAL A 110 -19.78 -2.24 4.47
CA VAL A 110 -19.65 -2.78 3.12
C VAL A 110 -18.18 -2.80 2.74
N HIS A 111 -17.68 -3.96 2.34
CA HIS A 111 -16.35 -4.10 1.77
C HIS A 111 -16.38 -3.68 0.31
N ALA A 112 -15.64 -2.63 -0.02
CA ALA A 112 -15.65 -1.98 -1.32
C ALA A 112 -14.30 -2.10 -2.07
N SER A 113 -13.59 -3.22 -1.83
CA SER A 113 -12.32 -3.52 -2.50
C SER A 113 -12.48 -3.95 -3.96
N ASN A 114 -13.67 -4.46 -4.34
CA ASN A 114 -14.05 -4.76 -5.71
C ASN A 114 -15.59 -4.74 -5.87
N ALA A 115 -16.06 -4.83 -7.11
CA ALA A 115 -17.49 -4.77 -7.45
C ALA A 115 -18.31 -5.89 -6.79
N ALA A 116 -17.81 -7.13 -6.80
CA ALA A 116 -18.53 -8.28 -6.26
C ALA A 116 -18.78 -8.16 -4.75
N ARG A 117 -17.77 -7.72 -3.98
CA ARG A 117 -17.92 -7.50 -2.53
C ARG A 117 -18.84 -6.33 -2.22
N PHE A 118 -18.76 -5.27 -3.02
CA PHE A 118 -19.64 -4.12 -2.88
C PHE A 118 -21.10 -4.51 -3.11
N GLU A 119 -21.38 -5.30 -4.16
CA GLU A 119 -22.71 -5.84 -4.42
C GLU A 119 -23.19 -6.75 -3.28
N GLN A 120 -22.34 -7.66 -2.81
CA GLN A 120 -22.69 -8.54 -1.69
C GLN A 120 -23.04 -7.74 -0.44
N GLY A 121 -22.28 -6.68 -0.11
CA GLY A 121 -22.62 -5.82 1.03
C GLY A 121 -23.97 -5.11 0.87
N TYR A 122 -24.34 -4.71 -0.34
CA TYR A 122 -25.68 -4.15 -0.61
C TYR A 122 -26.79 -5.21 -0.48
N ARG A 123 -26.53 -6.46 -0.90
CA ARG A 123 -27.45 -7.59 -0.66
C ARG A 123 -27.62 -7.86 0.83
N ASP A 124 -26.53 -7.84 1.60
CA ASP A 124 -26.56 -8.02 3.05
C ASP A 124 -27.35 -6.91 3.75
N ILE A 125 -27.21 -5.66 3.32
CA ILE A 125 -28.04 -4.54 3.82
C ILE A 125 -29.52 -4.80 3.54
N ALA A 126 -29.86 -5.15 2.29
CA ALA A 126 -31.24 -5.44 1.90
C ALA A 126 -31.84 -6.60 2.70
N ASP A 127 -31.04 -7.64 2.98
CA ASP A 127 -31.44 -8.77 3.83
C ASP A 127 -31.56 -8.42 5.30
N THR A 128 -30.75 -7.48 5.80
CA THR A 128 -30.80 -6.99 7.18
C THR A 128 -32.08 -6.22 7.43
N VAL A 129 -32.42 -5.29 6.54
CA VAL A 129 -33.62 -4.43 6.66
C VAL A 129 -34.88 -5.06 6.05
N LYS A 130 -34.76 -6.29 5.53
CA LYS A 130 -35.85 -7.09 4.93
C LYS A 130 -36.56 -6.37 3.78
N LEU A 131 -35.80 -5.78 2.85
CA LEU A 131 -36.35 -5.12 1.68
C LEU A 131 -37.21 -6.06 0.83
N PHE A 132 -38.31 -5.52 0.33
CA PHE A 132 -39.16 -6.20 -0.65
C PHE A 132 -38.44 -6.28 -2.00
N GLY A 133 -38.45 -7.45 -2.66
CA GLY A 133 -37.78 -7.68 -3.94
C GLY A 133 -36.30 -8.08 -3.82
N ARG A 134 -35.74 -8.16 -2.61
CA ARG A 134 -34.31 -8.50 -2.40
C ARG A 134 -33.94 -9.93 -2.85
N ARG A 135 -34.92 -10.83 -2.89
CA ARG A 135 -34.76 -12.22 -3.33
C ARG A 135 -34.91 -12.41 -4.83
N ASP A 136 -35.35 -11.37 -5.56
CA ASP A 136 -35.44 -11.42 -7.01
C ASP A 136 -34.03 -11.24 -7.62
N PRO A 137 -33.48 -12.24 -8.32
CA PRO A 137 -32.17 -12.14 -8.95
C PRO A 137 -32.10 -11.08 -10.05
N LYS A 138 -33.25 -10.61 -10.58
CA LYS A 138 -33.32 -9.52 -11.58
C LYS A 138 -33.49 -8.14 -10.94
N ALA A 139 -33.70 -8.06 -9.63
CA ALA A 139 -33.88 -6.78 -8.97
C ALA A 139 -32.56 -5.99 -8.92
N ASN A 140 -32.65 -4.69 -9.21
CA ASN A 140 -31.58 -3.75 -8.97
C ASN A 140 -31.40 -3.52 -7.46
N ILE A 141 -30.55 -4.33 -6.83
CA ILE A 141 -30.31 -4.27 -5.39
C ILE A 141 -29.81 -2.89 -4.95
N PHE A 142 -28.96 -2.25 -5.77
CA PHE A 142 -28.42 -0.93 -5.49
C PHE A 142 -29.50 0.13 -5.40
N LYS A 143 -30.48 0.09 -6.32
CA LYS A 143 -31.64 0.99 -6.30
C LYS A 143 -32.52 0.76 -5.08
N LEU A 144 -32.82 -0.50 -4.75
CA LEU A 144 -33.67 -0.83 -3.60
C LEU A 144 -33.08 -0.29 -2.30
N VAL A 145 -31.79 -0.53 -2.06
CA VAL A 145 -31.08 -0.05 -0.87
C VAL A 145 -30.96 1.47 -0.88
N HIS A 146 -30.59 2.07 -2.02
CA HIS A 146 -30.50 3.52 -2.17
C HIS A 146 -31.81 4.23 -1.84
N ASP A 147 -32.93 3.74 -2.37
CA ASP A 147 -34.25 4.34 -2.15
C ASP A 147 -34.68 4.19 -0.68
N TRP A 148 -34.36 3.06 -0.05
CA TRP A 148 -34.60 2.87 1.39
C TRP A 148 -33.77 3.82 2.26
N LEU A 149 -32.47 3.98 1.97
CA LEU A 149 -31.59 4.87 2.74
C LEU A 149 -32.00 6.35 2.61
N ARG A 150 -32.54 6.76 1.46
CA ARG A 150 -33.00 8.15 1.26
C ARG A 150 -34.31 8.49 1.96
N ASP A 151 -35.16 7.51 2.24
CA ASP A 151 -36.43 7.74 2.94
C ASP A 151 -36.18 7.99 4.43
N SER A 152 -36.39 9.24 4.86
CA SER A 152 -36.18 9.67 6.24
C SER A 152 -37.08 8.96 7.25
N LYS A 153 -38.18 8.32 6.80
CA LYS A 153 -39.06 7.51 7.65
C LYS A 153 -38.37 6.25 8.18
N ASN A 154 -37.30 5.79 7.53
CA ASN A 154 -36.56 4.60 7.94
C ASN A 154 -35.56 4.86 9.08
N GLY A 155 -35.49 6.10 9.59
CA GLY A 155 -34.63 6.47 10.71
C GLY A 155 -33.23 6.90 10.28
N LYS A 156 -32.34 7.04 11.26
CA LYS A 156 -30.94 7.43 11.01
C LYS A 156 -30.11 6.23 10.59
N TRP A 157 -29.12 6.45 9.72
CA TRP A 157 -28.19 5.40 9.31
C TRP A 157 -26.75 5.91 9.16
N PHE A 158 -25.80 4.99 9.30
CA PHE A 158 -24.37 5.19 9.10
C PHE A 158 -23.82 4.05 8.25
N LEU A 159 -23.14 4.38 7.16
CA LEU A 159 -22.59 3.40 6.22
C LEU A 159 -21.07 3.53 6.17
N VAL A 160 -20.35 2.43 6.39
CA VAL A 160 -18.91 2.36 6.15
C VAL A 160 -18.60 1.62 4.86
N LEU A 161 -17.86 2.27 3.97
CA LEU A 161 -17.27 1.67 2.78
C LEU A 161 -15.78 1.42 3.04
N ASP A 162 -15.41 0.17 3.29
CA ASP A 162 -14.05 -0.21 3.66
C ASP A 162 -13.22 -0.63 2.44
N ASN A 163 -11.97 -0.16 2.36
CA ASN A 163 -10.99 -0.46 1.30
C ASN A 163 -11.40 -0.01 -0.12
N VAL A 164 -11.89 1.23 -0.27
CA VAL A 164 -12.18 1.84 -1.58
C VAL A 164 -10.87 2.25 -2.27
N ASP A 165 -10.10 1.28 -2.76
CA ASP A 165 -8.78 1.53 -3.36
C ASP A 165 -8.83 1.67 -4.88
N ASN A 166 -9.79 1.00 -5.53
CA ASN A 166 -10.02 1.08 -6.96
C ASN A 166 -11.41 1.66 -7.23
N VAL A 167 -11.46 2.86 -7.81
CA VAL A 167 -12.71 3.57 -8.06
C VAL A 167 -13.31 3.29 -9.45
N HIS A 168 -12.59 2.60 -10.34
CA HIS A 168 -13.06 2.38 -11.71
C HIS A 168 -14.43 1.68 -11.76
N PHE A 169 -14.67 0.70 -10.89
CA PHE A 169 -15.96 0.01 -10.84
C PHE A 169 -17.11 0.86 -10.27
N PHE A 170 -16.80 1.98 -9.60
CA PHE A 170 -17.80 2.96 -9.16
C PHE A 170 -18.19 3.94 -10.27
N LEU A 171 -17.25 4.27 -11.16
CA LEU A 171 -17.39 5.29 -12.19
C LEU A 171 -17.96 4.74 -13.50
N ASN A 172 -17.56 3.53 -13.87
CA ASN A 172 -17.96 2.94 -15.13
C ASN A 172 -19.43 2.47 -15.06
N ARG A 173 -20.15 2.70 -16.16
CA ARG A 173 -21.45 2.05 -16.36
C ARG A 173 -21.17 0.56 -16.65
N PRO A 174 -21.99 -0.39 -16.18
CA PRO A 174 -21.84 -1.77 -16.60
C PRO A 174 -22.06 -1.85 -18.12
N ASP A 175 -21.00 -2.07 -18.88
CA ASP A 175 -21.11 -2.22 -20.32
C ASP A 175 -21.75 -3.58 -20.65
N ASN A 176 -22.83 -3.55 -21.47
CA ASN A 176 -23.31 -4.72 -22.17
C ASN A 176 -22.36 -5.02 -23.35
N ILE A 177 -21.16 -5.57 -23.09
CA ILE A 177 -20.30 -6.07 -24.16
C ILE A 177 -20.70 -7.51 -24.47
N GLN A 178 -21.29 -7.73 -25.65
CA GLN A 178 -21.49 -9.06 -26.21
C GLN A 178 -20.12 -9.74 -26.39
N GLY A 179 -19.86 -10.83 -25.66
CA GLY A 179 -18.81 -11.78 -26.04
C GLY A 179 -17.75 -12.17 -25.00
N GLN A 180 -17.82 -11.71 -23.75
CA GLN A 180 -16.97 -12.25 -22.68
C GLN A 180 -17.81 -12.82 -21.53
N ALA A 181 -17.63 -14.10 -21.24
CA ALA A 181 -18.16 -14.72 -20.03
C ALA A 181 -17.39 -14.14 -18.82
N GLY A 182 -17.97 -13.15 -18.14
CA GLY A 182 -17.38 -12.54 -16.94
C GLY A 182 -18.21 -11.39 -16.39
N TYR A 183 -18.99 -11.67 -15.34
CA TYR A 183 -19.71 -10.72 -14.47
C TYR A 183 -20.69 -9.75 -15.15
N GLU A 184 -21.88 -10.24 -15.46
CA GLU A 184 -23.06 -9.39 -15.58
C GLU A 184 -23.32 -8.72 -14.22
N ASN A 185 -23.01 -7.43 -14.06
CA ASN A 185 -23.53 -6.58 -12.98
C ASN A 185 -25.05 -6.36 -13.21
N GLY A 186 -25.82 -7.45 -13.22
CA GLY A 186 -27.15 -7.61 -13.84
C GLY A 186 -28.31 -6.83 -13.22
N GLY A 187 -28.04 -5.69 -12.57
CA GLY A 187 -29.08 -4.83 -12.02
C GLY A 187 -28.80 -3.33 -12.08
N ALA A 188 -27.57 -2.85 -12.26
CA ALA A 188 -27.28 -1.40 -12.16
C ALA A 188 -27.51 -0.65 -13.49
N ASP A 189 -28.39 0.36 -13.50
CA ASP A 189 -28.72 1.12 -14.73
C ASP A 189 -27.83 2.36 -14.94
N ARG A 190 -27.05 2.72 -13.92
CA ARG A 190 -26.18 3.90 -13.82
C ARG A 190 -24.91 3.55 -13.02
N PRO A 191 -23.85 4.40 -13.04
CA PRO A 191 -22.63 4.15 -12.25
C PRO A 191 -22.91 3.92 -10.76
N LEU A 192 -22.14 3.02 -10.13
CA LEU A 192 -22.42 2.61 -8.74
C LEU A 192 -22.30 3.76 -7.73
N ARG A 193 -21.47 4.77 -8.01
CA ARG A 193 -21.39 5.98 -7.16
C ARG A 193 -22.73 6.70 -7.01
N GLU A 194 -23.60 6.63 -8.02
CA GLU A 194 -24.91 7.29 -8.03
C GLU A 194 -25.93 6.59 -7.11
N TYR A 195 -25.60 5.38 -6.64
CA TYR A 195 -26.38 4.66 -5.63
C TYR A 195 -25.86 4.87 -4.21
N LEU A 196 -24.82 5.68 -4.02
CA LEU A 196 -24.44 6.20 -2.71
C LEU A 196 -25.38 7.37 -2.37
N PRO A 197 -26.26 7.23 -1.37
CA PRO A 197 -27.23 8.27 -1.06
C PRO A 197 -26.55 9.53 -0.51
N GLN A 198 -27.24 10.66 -0.65
CA GLN A 198 -26.95 11.89 0.08
C GLN A 198 -28.27 12.33 0.71
N SER A 199 -28.45 12.02 1.99
CA SER A 199 -29.69 12.28 2.71
C SER A 199 -29.41 12.82 4.11
N SER A 200 -30.31 13.65 4.62
CA SER A 200 -30.13 14.31 5.92
C SER A 200 -30.20 13.34 7.11
N ASN A 201 -30.70 12.12 6.90
CA ASN A 201 -30.81 11.08 7.92
C ASN A 201 -29.61 10.12 7.95
N GLY A 202 -28.56 10.32 7.15
CA GLY A 202 -27.38 9.46 7.28
C GLY A 202 -26.06 10.05 6.83
N SER A 203 -25.01 9.29 7.07
CA SER A 203 -23.63 9.66 6.72
C SER A 203 -22.81 8.46 6.29
N ILE A 204 -21.81 8.72 5.47
CA ILE A 204 -20.94 7.71 4.86
C ILE A 204 -19.50 7.95 5.32
N LEU A 205 -18.86 6.91 5.82
CA LEU A 205 -17.43 6.88 6.10
C LEU A 205 -16.73 5.97 5.12
N ILE A 206 -15.68 6.46 4.49
CA ILE A 206 -14.89 5.73 3.50
C ILE A 206 -13.50 5.47 4.07
N THR A 207 -12.96 4.27 3.90
CA THR A 207 -11.53 4.00 4.15
C THR A 207 -10.84 3.67 2.82
N SER A 208 -9.67 4.27 2.58
CA SER A 208 -8.91 4.04 1.35
C SER A 208 -7.41 4.21 1.56
N ARG A 209 -6.60 3.48 0.77
CA ARG A 209 -5.17 3.70 0.60
C ARG A 209 -4.88 4.73 -0.48
N SER A 210 -5.82 4.95 -1.41
CA SER A 210 -5.69 5.88 -2.52
C SER A 210 -6.45 7.18 -2.24
N ARG A 211 -5.72 8.28 -2.11
CA ARG A 211 -6.31 9.62 -2.01
C ARG A 211 -7.14 9.98 -3.23
N GLU A 212 -6.75 9.51 -4.40
CA GLU A 212 -7.48 9.72 -5.64
C GLU A 212 -8.83 9.01 -5.64
N ALA A 213 -8.85 7.72 -5.28
CA ALA A 213 -10.10 6.98 -5.17
C ALA A 213 -11.07 7.60 -4.15
N ALA A 214 -10.54 8.17 -3.06
CA ALA A 214 -11.35 8.92 -2.10
C ALA A 214 -11.90 10.23 -2.67
N LEU A 215 -11.10 11.01 -3.41
CA LEU A 215 -11.50 12.30 -4.00
C LEU A 215 -12.64 12.17 -5.03
N GLU A 216 -12.78 11.01 -5.66
CA GLU A 216 -13.91 10.71 -6.54
C GLU A 216 -15.25 10.56 -5.80
N LEU A 217 -15.23 10.35 -4.48
CA LEU A 217 -16.42 10.10 -3.65
C LEU A 217 -16.67 11.16 -2.58
N VAL A 218 -15.63 11.89 -2.15
CA VAL A 218 -15.71 12.92 -1.10
C VAL A 218 -14.97 14.21 -1.47
N ASP A 219 -15.45 15.35 -0.98
CA ASP A 219 -14.76 16.63 -1.10
C ASP A 219 -13.40 16.59 -0.40
N GLN A 220 -12.41 17.31 -0.94
CA GLN A 220 -11.05 17.37 -0.37
C GLN A 220 -11.02 17.80 1.10
N ARG A 221 -11.93 18.69 1.52
CA ARG A 221 -12.03 19.18 2.91
C ARG A 221 -12.46 18.09 3.89
N ASP A 222 -13.14 17.05 3.41
CA ASP A 222 -13.71 15.97 4.20
C ASP A 222 -12.80 14.73 4.25
N ILE A 223 -11.61 14.81 3.63
CA ILE A 223 -10.55 13.81 3.77
C ILE A 223 -9.76 14.04 5.06
N ILE A 224 -9.60 13.00 5.86
CA ILE A 224 -8.71 12.94 7.02
C ILE A 224 -7.55 12.03 6.63
N VAL A 225 -6.34 12.59 6.58
CA VAL A 225 -5.13 11.81 6.32
C VAL A 225 -4.69 11.13 7.61
N VAL A 226 -4.57 9.80 7.57
CA VAL A 226 -4.15 8.96 8.69
C VAL A 226 -2.70 8.55 8.48
N GLU A 227 -1.82 9.16 9.26
CA GLU A 227 -0.38 8.87 9.24
C GLU A 227 -0.01 7.71 10.18
N THR A 228 1.29 7.36 10.24
CA THR A 228 1.84 6.41 11.21
C THR A 228 1.65 6.92 12.65
N MET A 229 1.69 6.02 13.64
CA MET A 229 1.49 6.41 15.04
C MET A 229 2.59 7.39 15.47
N VAL A 230 2.21 8.38 16.27
CA VAL A 230 3.22 9.11 17.04
C VAL A 230 3.83 8.16 18.06
N GLN A 231 5.04 8.47 18.52
CA GLN A 231 5.78 7.59 19.43
C GLN A 231 4.96 7.23 20.68
N THR A 232 4.24 8.18 21.29
CA THR A 232 3.42 7.92 22.49
C THR A 232 2.36 6.86 22.26
N ASP A 233 1.64 6.94 21.15
CA ASP A 233 0.53 6.05 20.84
C ASP A 233 1.04 4.67 20.43
N ALA A 234 2.17 4.61 19.70
CA ALA A 234 2.83 3.38 19.32
C ALA A 234 3.32 2.58 20.54
N LEU A 235 3.91 3.28 21.52
CA LEU A 235 4.34 2.67 22.78
C LEU A 235 3.15 2.16 23.58
N ALA A 236 2.08 2.95 23.68
CA ALA A 236 0.85 2.54 24.36
C ALA A 236 0.24 1.28 23.72
N LEU A 237 0.27 1.17 22.39
CA LEU A 237 -0.23 -0.01 21.68
C LEU A 237 0.63 -1.25 21.99
N PHE A 238 1.95 -1.09 22.01
CA PHE A 238 2.87 -2.17 22.40
C PHE A 238 2.62 -2.65 23.81
N GLU A 239 2.50 -1.73 24.77
CA GLU A 239 2.27 -2.06 26.18
C GLU A 239 0.96 -2.84 26.37
N LYS A 240 -0.13 -2.40 25.72
CA LYS A 240 -1.41 -3.11 25.76
C LYS A 240 -1.31 -4.51 25.16
N LYS A 241 -0.70 -4.66 23.98
CA LYS A 241 -0.61 -5.95 23.28
C LYS A 241 0.39 -6.94 23.90
N LEU A 242 1.42 -6.45 24.59
CA LEU A 242 2.37 -7.31 25.30
C LEU A 242 1.82 -7.79 26.65
N GLY A 243 0.93 -7.02 27.29
CA GLY A 243 0.28 -7.39 28.55
C GLY A 243 1.24 -7.55 29.74
N LYS A 244 2.52 -7.16 29.58
CA LYS A 244 3.59 -7.30 30.58
C LYS A 244 4.49 -6.06 30.57
N LYS A 245 5.08 -5.74 31.73
CA LYS A 245 6.12 -4.69 31.82
C LYS A 245 7.36 -5.18 31.09
N VAL A 246 7.79 -4.44 30.08
CA VAL A 246 9.05 -4.69 29.36
C VAL A 246 9.93 -3.44 29.43
N ASN A 247 11.21 -3.61 29.16
CA ASN A 247 12.15 -2.51 29.04
C ASN A 247 11.65 -1.49 28.01
N ARG A 248 11.43 -0.25 28.48
CA ARG A 248 10.87 0.83 27.68
C ARG A 248 11.80 1.23 26.53
N GLN A 249 13.11 1.14 26.72
CA GLN A 249 14.08 1.50 25.69
C GLN A 249 14.03 0.53 24.51
N ASP A 250 13.94 -0.78 24.78
CA ASP A 250 13.83 -1.79 23.73
C ASP A 250 12.53 -1.63 22.92
N ILE A 251 11.42 -1.26 23.57
CA ILE A 251 10.15 -0.98 22.88
C ILE A 251 10.28 0.28 22.00
N ILE A 252 10.93 1.34 22.49
CA ILE A 252 11.15 2.56 21.70
C ILE A 252 11.94 2.24 20.42
N GLU A 253 13.04 1.51 20.55
CA GLU A 253 13.87 1.11 19.41
C GLU A 253 13.11 0.21 18.44
N LEU A 254 12.32 -0.75 18.95
CA LEU A 254 11.52 -1.63 18.11
C LEU A 254 10.38 -0.88 17.41
N ALA A 255 9.69 0.02 18.09
CA ALA A 255 8.62 0.84 17.49
C ALA A 255 9.17 1.72 16.36
N ALA A 256 10.35 2.31 16.54
CA ALA A 256 11.05 3.05 15.50
C ALA A 256 11.45 2.15 14.32
N ALA A 257 11.96 0.95 14.59
CA ALA A 257 12.33 -0.02 13.55
C ALA A 257 11.14 -0.53 12.73
N LEU A 258 9.94 -0.55 13.32
CA LEU A 258 8.66 -0.88 12.67
C LEU A 258 7.93 0.36 12.11
N GLU A 259 8.61 1.51 12.10
CA GLU A 259 8.11 2.79 11.59
C GLU A 259 6.78 3.24 12.20
N PHE A 260 6.53 2.85 13.44
CA PHE A 260 5.30 3.18 14.16
C PHE A 260 4.03 2.77 13.39
N ILE A 261 4.10 1.75 12.52
CA ILE A 261 2.95 1.20 11.80
C ILE A 261 2.19 0.26 12.75
N PRO A 262 0.93 0.55 13.12
CA PRO A 262 0.16 -0.26 14.07
C PRO A 262 0.10 -1.74 13.71
N LEU A 263 -0.09 -2.08 12.42
CA LEU A 263 -0.12 -3.48 12.00
C LEU A 263 1.20 -4.20 12.28
N ALA A 264 2.33 -3.56 11.99
CA ALA A 264 3.66 -4.12 12.25
C ALA A 264 3.89 -4.31 13.75
N ILE A 265 3.43 -3.34 14.56
CA ILE A 265 3.48 -3.39 16.03
C ILE A 265 2.67 -4.57 16.57
N VAL A 266 1.41 -4.73 16.15
CA VAL A 266 0.55 -5.83 16.64
C VAL A 266 1.13 -7.18 16.23
N GLN A 267 1.70 -7.31 15.03
CA GLN A 267 2.37 -8.54 14.60
C GLN A 267 3.60 -8.87 15.45
N ALA A 268 4.47 -7.87 15.68
CA ALA A 268 5.65 -8.04 16.53
C ALA A 268 5.26 -8.39 17.97
N ALA A 269 4.29 -7.68 18.54
CA ALA A 269 3.78 -7.95 19.88
C ALA A 269 3.19 -9.36 19.99
N ALA A 270 2.40 -9.81 19.01
CA ALA A 270 1.87 -11.17 18.98
C ALA A 270 2.98 -12.23 18.91
N TYR A 271 4.04 -11.98 18.13
CA TYR A 271 5.20 -12.87 18.06
C TYR A 271 5.96 -12.95 19.41
N ILE A 272 6.13 -11.81 20.08
CA ILE A 272 6.88 -11.70 21.35
C ILE A 272 6.07 -12.25 22.54
N SER A 273 4.74 -12.15 22.47
CA SER A 273 3.83 -12.66 23.49
C SER A 273 3.53 -14.15 23.34
N ASP A 274 3.92 -14.79 22.24
CA ASP A 274 3.75 -16.23 21.98
C ASP A 274 4.55 -17.06 23.02
N PRO A 275 3.88 -17.77 23.95
CA PRO A 275 4.53 -18.50 25.03
C PRO A 275 5.49 -19.58 24.51
N ASP A 276 5.18 -20.18 23.36
CA ASP A 276 5.97 -21.27 22.77
C ASP A 276 7.33 -20.79 22.23
N ARG A 277 7.51 -19.47 22.07
CA ARG A 277 8.73 -18.89 21.50
C ARG A 277 9.73 -18.41 22.54
N GLY A 278 9.26 -18.04 23.73
CA GLY A 278 10.11 -17.45 24.77
C GLY A 278 10.94 -16.24 24.32
N CYS A 279 10.47 -15.48 23.31
CA CYS A 279 11.23 -14.41 22.68
C CYS A 279 11.10 -13.09 23.46
N SER A 280 12.23 -12.44 23.76
CA SER A 280 12.22 -11.08 24.34
C SER A 280 12.13 -10.00 23.27
N VAL A 281 11.74 -8.77 23.65
CA VAL A 281 11.71 -7.62 22.73
C VAL A 281 13.10 -7.37 22.12
N ARG A 282 14.15 -7.44 22.94
CA ARG A 282 15.54 -7.27 22.47
C ARG A 282 15.94 -8.34 21.46
N GLN A 283 15.64 -9.61 21.73
CA GLN A 283 15.93 -10.71 20.80
C GLN A 283 15.19 -10.54 19.47
N TYR A 284 13.92 -10.14 19.52
CA TYR A 284 13.15 -9.85 18.31
C TYR A 284 13.79 -8.71 17.52
N LEU A 285 14.16 -7.62 18.19
CA LEU A 285 14.80 -6.45 17.58
C LEU A 285 16.12 -6.82 16.91
N ASP A 286 16.99 -7.57 17.60
CA ASP A 286 18.28 -7.99 17.07
C ASP A 286 18.10 -8.89 15.82
N GLU A 287 17.16 -9.85 15.86
CA GLU A 287 16.83 -10.68 14.71
C GLU A 287 16.20 -9.87 13.55
N PHE A 288 15.36 -8.88 13.87
CA PHE A 288 14.76 -7.98 12.90
C PHE A 288 15.81 -7.08 12.23
N GLN A 289 16.81 -6.59 12.98
CA GLN A 289 17.85 -5.73 12.42
C GLN A 289 18.95 -6.50 11.67
N LYS A 290 19.04 -7.83 11.88
CA LYS A 290 20.11 -8.68 11.33
C LYS A 290 20.19 -8.70 9.81
N SER A 291 19.05 -8.76 9.11
CA SER A 291 19.02 -8.75 7.64
C SER A 291 17.61 -8.51 7.10
N ASP A 292 17.51 -8.03 5.86
CA ASP A 292 16.23 -7.86 5.15
C ASP A 292 15.46 -9.19 5.05
N ARG A 293 16.14 -10.31 4.78
CA ARG A 293 15.54 -11.65 4.77
C ARG A 293 14.88 -12.02 6.10
N LYS A 294 15.49 -11.64 7.23
CA LYS A 294 14.92 -11.88 8.56
C LYS A 294 13.73 -10.98 8.84
N LYS A 295 13.79 -9.69 8.47
CA LYS A 295 12.64 -8.76 8.56
C LYS A 295 11.43 -9.31 7.83
N ILE A 296 11.62 -9.73 6.58
CA ILE A 296 10.55 -10.29 5.74
C ILE A 296 9.94 -11.51 6.41
N ARG A 297 10.77 -12.47 6.84
CA ARG A 297 10.29 -13.68 7.53
C ARG A 297 9.50 -13.37 8.81
N LEU A 298 9.85 -12.33 9.54
CA LEU A 298 9.14 -11.92 10.76
C LEU A 298 7.81 -11.22 10.45
N LEU A 299 7.77 -10.36 9.42
CA LEU A 299 6.57 -9.62 8.98
C LEU A 299 5.58 -10.49 8.19
N ASP A 300 6.04 -11.55 7.54
CA ASP A 300 5.22 -12.48 6.77
C ASP A 300 4.54 -13.54 7.65
N ARG A 301 5.02 -13.73 8.89
CA ARG A 301 4.51 -14.74 9.85
C ARG A 301 3.23 -14.32 10.58
N GLY A 302 2.37 -13.52 9.97
CA GLY A 302 1.09 -13.13 10.55
C GLY A 302 0.12 -14.31 10.62
N LYS A 303 0.11 -15.04 11.75
CA LYS A 303 -1.03 -15.92 12.08
C LYS A 303 -2.28 -15.06 12.18
N GLY A 304 -3.38 -15.52 11.58
CA GLY A 304 -4.62 -14.77 11.37
C GLY A 304 -5.06 -13.97 12.60
N GLN A 305 -5.18 -12.64 12.42
CA GLN A 305 -5.79 -11.80 13.43
C GLN A 305 -7.31 -11.94 13.30
N PHE A 306 -7.98 -12.49 14.33
CA PHE A 306 -9.43 -12.72 14.39
C PHE A 306 -10.34 -11.50 14.12
N ARG A 307 -9.77 -10.29 13.99
CA ARG A 307 -10.48 -9.02 13.85
C ARG A 307 -10.26 -8.33 12.50
N ARG A 308 -9.81 -9.11 11.53
CA ARG A 308 -9.78 -8.71 10.12
C ARG A 308 -10.73 -9.60 9.34
N ASP A 309 -11.16 -9.09 8.21
CA ASP A 309 -11.83 -9.87 7.19
C ASP A 309 -10.99 -11.13 6.90
N TRP A 310 -11.64 -12.29 6.76
CA TRP A 310 -10.97 -13.58 6.62
C TRP A 310 -10.16 -13.69 5.32
N GLU A 311 -10.46 -12.83 4.35
CA GLU A 311 -9.69 -12.65 3.10
C GLU A 311 -8.70 -11.48 3.16
N ALA A 312 -8.71 -10.63 4.20
CA ALA A 312 -7.72 -9.55 4.33
C ALA A 312 -6.36 -10.12 4.74
N GLU A 313 -5.42 -10.06 3.81
CA GLU A 313 -4.09 -10.66 3.95
C GLU A 313 -3.32 -10.10 5.16
N ASN A 314 -2.80 -11.01 5.99
CA ASN A 314 -2.37 -10.75 7.37
C ASN A 314 -0.99 -10.08 7.51
N SER A 315 -0.36 -9.60 6.43
CA SER A 315 0.99 -9.02 6.45
C SER A 315 1.02 -7.56 6.00
N VAL A 316 1.92 -6.76 6.62
CA VAL A 316 2.25 -5.41 6.14
C VAL A 316 2.74 -5.46 4.70
N LEU A 317 3.51 -6.51 4.34
CA LEU A 317 4.05 -6.71 3.00
C LEU A 317 2.95 -6.93 1.96
N MET A 318 1.93 -7.72 2.30
CA MET A 318 0.79 -7.96 1.43
C MET A 318 -0.07 -6.70 1.21
N THR A 319 -0.31 -5.93 2.28
CA THR A 319 -1.04 -4.66 2.14
C THR A 319 -0.30 -3.63 1.26
N TRP A 320 1.02 -3.70 1.21
CA TRP A 320 1.81 -2.95 0.23
C TRP A 320 1.69 -3.56 -1.17
N GLN A 321 1.83 -4.89 -1.31
CA GLN A 321 1.83 -5.58 -2.60
C GLN A 321 0.56 -5.31 -3.40
N ILE A 322 -0.62 -5.34 -2.75
CA ILE A 322 -1.88 -5.01 -3.40
C ILE A 322 -1.86 -3.56 -3.96
N SER A 323 -1.29 -2.60 -3.23
CA SER A 323 -1.16 -1.23 -3.73
C SER A 323 -0.17 -1.15 -4.89
N PHE A 324 0.95 -1.86 -4.81
CA PHE A 324 1.96 -1.90 -5.86
C PHE A 324 1.42 -2.50 -7.16
N ASP A 325 0.69 -3.62 -7.07
CA ASP A 325 0.06 -4.26 -8.22
C ASP A 325 -0.98 -3.34 -8.87
N SER A 326 -1.78 -2.62 -8.07
CA SER A 326 -2.73 -1.61 -8.56
C SER A 326 -2.02 -0.49 -9.33
N ILE A 327 -0.93 0.06 -8.78
CA ILE A 327 -0.13 1.09 -9.45
C ILE A 327 0.49 0.54 -10.74
N ARG A 328 1.02 -0.68 -10.72
CA ARG A 328 1.66 -1.29 -11.89
C ARG A 328 0.66 -1.53 -13.03
N GLN A 329 -0.58 -1.87 -12.69
CA GLN A 329 -1.68 -2.02 -13.66
C GLN A 329 -2.13 -0.68 -14.22
N SER A 330 -2.19 0.38 -13.41
CA SER A 330 -2.64 1.70 -13.85
C SER A 330 -1.55 2.48 -14.60
N ARG A 331 -0.32 2.49 -14.07
CA ARG A 331 0.83 3.23 -14.63
C ARG A 331 2.14 2.55 -14.26
N ARG A 332 2.69 1.80 -15.22
CA ARG A 332 3.92 1.01 -15.04
C ARG A 332 5.14 1.87 -14.69
N SER A 333 5.27 3.06 -15.26
CA SER A 333 6.38 4.00 -14.97
C SER A 333 6.43 4.44 -13.50
N ALA A 334 5.27 4.63 -12.85
CA ALA A 334 5.23 4.94 -11.41
C ALA A 334 5.70 3.76 -10.55
N ALA A 335 5.37 2.52 -10.93
CA ALA A 335 5.87 1.32 -10.25
C ALA A 335 7.39 1.13 -10.44
N ASP A 336 7.89 1.44 -11.64
CA ASP A 336 9.31 1.45 -11.99
C ASP A 336 10.06 2.51 -11.17
N LEU A 337 9.51 3.71 -11.02
CA LEU A 337 10.05 4.77 -10.17
C LEU A 337 10.11 4.35 -8.69
N LEU A 338 9.04 3.75 -8.16
CA LEU A 338 9.03 3.21 -6.80
C LEU A 338 10.11 2.14 -6.61
N SER A 339 10.31 1.29 -7.63
CA SER A 339 11.32 0.24 -7.66
C SER A 339 12.73 0.83 -7.55
N LEU A 340 13.03 1.87 -8.32
CA LEU A 340 14.29 2.61 -8.26
C LEU A 340 14.50 3.30 -6.90
N MET A 341 13.50 4.03 -6.40
CA MET A 341 13.55 4.72 -5.10
C MET A 341 13.84 3.77 -3.92
N SER A 342 13.51 2.47 -4.06
CA SER A 342 13.70 1.48 -2.99
C SER A 342 15.16 1.18 -2.64
N PHE A 343 16.13 1.57 -3.48
CA PHE A 343 17.56 1.32 -3.26
C PHE A 343 18.28 2.49 -2.56
N PHE A 344 17.72 3.70 -2.61
CA PHE A 344 18.26 4.88 -1.95
C PHE A 344 18.05 4.85 -0.43
N ASP A 345 18.74 5.74 0.30
CA ASP A 345 18.32 6.07 1.68
C ASP A 345 16.84 6.43 1.76
N ARG A 346 16.20 6.11 2.89
CA ARG A 346 14.76 6.29 3.12
C ARG A 346 14.33 7.77 3.14
N GLN A 347 15.25 8.70 3.38
CA GLN A 347 14.96 10.13 3.48
C GLN A 347 15.81 10.95 2.52
N GLY A 348 15.26 12.07 2.05
CA GLY A 348 16.00 13.08 1.30
C GLY A 348 16.44 12.65 -0.10
N ILE A 349 15.75 11.71 -0.75
CA ILE A 349 16.06 11.23 -2.10
C ILE A 349 15.91 12.39 -3.09
N PRO A 350 16.98 12.91 -3.70
CA PRO A 350 16.92 14.01 -4.64
C PRO A 350 16.28 13.60 -5.96
N GLU A 351 15.52 14.52 -6.56
CA GLU A 351 14.93 14.35 -7.88
C GLU A 351 15.96 14.00 -8.96
N ALA A 352 17.14 14.62 -8.91
CA ALA A 352 18.23 14.37 -9.86
C ALA A 352 18.61 12.89 -9.93
N LEU A 353 18.60 12.18 -8.80
CA LEU A 353 18.92 10.74 -8.74
C LEU A 353 17.83 9.84 -9.35
N LEU A 354 16.62 10.36 -9.52
CA LEU A 354 15.47 9.61 -10.02
C LEU A 354 15.19 9.85 -11.51
N ARG A 355 15.76 10.92 -12.07
CA ARG A 355 15.68 11.20 -13.50
C ARG A 355 16.65 10.27 -14.24
N ASP A 356 16.18 9.70 -15.34
CA ASP A 356 16.99 8.83 -16.19
C ASP A 356 17.55 9.63 -17.36
N GLU A 357 18.85 9.96 -17.30
CA GLU A 357 19.55 10.62 -18.42
C GLU A 357 19.61 9.73 -19.68
N SER A 358 19.41 8.41 -19.56
CA SER A 358 19.43 7.53 -20.73
C SER A 358 18.22 7.71 -21.67
N ARG A 359 17.15 8.38 -21.19
CA ARG A 359 16.06 8.86 -22.06
C ARG A 359 16.44 10.11 -22.87
N GLN A 360 17.46 10.87 -22.46
CA GLN A 360 17.91 12.08 -23.17
C GLN A 360 19.00 11.81 -24.21
N GLY A 361 19.74 10.70 -24.10
CA GLY A 361 20.96 10.45 -24.87
C GLY A 361 20.84 9.68 -26.20
N ASN A 362 19.63 9.29 -26.65
CA ASN A 362 19.45 8.52 -27.89
C ASN A 362 19.03 9.36 -29.12
N ALA A 363 19.16 10.70 -29.05
CA ALA A 363 19.12 11.52 -30.25
C ALA A 363 20.54 11.59 -30.85
N GLU A 364 20.91 10.57 -31.64
CA GLU A 364 21.98 10.79 -32.61
C GLU A 364 21.56 11.93 -33.54
N PRO A 365 22.44 12.87 -33.91
CA PRO A 365 22.16 13.84 -34.94
C PRO A 365 22.12 13.11 -36.28
N SER A 366 20.97 12.56 -36.62
CA SER A 366 20.67 12.13 -37.98
C SER A 366 20.57 13.39 -38.83
N ASP A 367 21.64 13.69 -39.56
CA ASP A 367 21.60 14.54 -40.76
C ASP A 367 20.61 13.89 -41.74
N GLY A 368 19.35 14.32 -41.68
CA GLY A 368 18.27 13.75 -42.47
C GLY A 368 17.00 14.53 -42.22
N ASP A 369 16.76 15.51 -43.08
CA ASP A 369 15.53 16.26 -43.26
C ASP A 369 14.33 15.29 -43.35
N ASP A 370 13.51 15.22 -42.30
CA ASP A 370 12.11 14.82 -42.41
C ASP A 370 11.35 15.18 -41.13
N THR A 371 10.27 15.94 -41.31
CA THR A 371 9.33 16.37 -40.29
C THR A 371 8.63 15.19 -39.63
N SER A 372 9.01 14.86 -38.39
CA SER A 372 8.16 14.11 -37.47
C SER A 372 8.29 14.67 -36.05
N ASP A 373 7.14 14.88 -35.41
CA ASP A 373 6.95 15.52 -34.11
C ASP A 373 7.97 15.07 -33.06
N SER A 374 8.95 15.94 -32.77
CA SER A 374 9.83 15.78 -31.61
C SER A 374 9.01 15.94 -30.34
N GLU A 375 8.91 14.88 -29.53
CA GLU A 375 8.41 14.97 -28.16
C GLU A 375 9.17 16.07 -27.42
N SER A 376 8.47 17.14 -27.09
CA SER A 376 9.08 18.31 -26.44
C SER A 376 9.59 17.91 -25.03
N PRO A 377 10.71 18.47 -24.54
CA PRO A 377 11.25 18.17 -23.21
C PRO A 377 10.30 18.47 -22.03
N SER A 378 9.20 19.19 -22.27
CA SER A 378 8.09 19.33 -21.32
C SER A 378 7.37 18.01 -21.04
N SER A 379 7.20 17.13 -22.05
CA SER A 379 6.45 15.87 -21.93
C SER A 379 7.07 14.88 -20.93
N VAL A 380 8.39 14.71 -20.95
CA VAL A 380 9.12 13.83 -20.01
C VAL A 380 9.12 14.39 -18.57
N SER A 381 9.14 15.71 -18.44
CA SER A 381 8.96 16.41 -17.16
C SER A 381 7.57 16.11 -16.58
N ASP A 382 6.55 16.15 -17.44
CA ASP A 382 5.16 15.92 -17.06
C ASP A 382 4.94 14.45 -16.69
N GLU A 383 5.56 13.50 -17.40
CA GLU A 383 5.50 12.07 -17.08
C GLU A 383 6.03 11.74 -15.67
N PHE A 384 7.19 12.31 -15.31
CA PHE A 384 7.80 12.09 -14.01
C PHE A 384 6.95 12.70 -12.88
N ASN A 385 6.43 13.91 -13.10
CA ASN A 385 5.57 14.59 -12.12
C ASN A 385 4.27 13.81 -11.86
N ASP A 386 3.69 13.23 -12.91
CA ASP A 386 2.54 12.35 -12.79
C ASP A 386 2.88 11.06 -12.01
N ASP A 387 4.05 10.45 -12.27
CA ASP A 387 4.48 9.26 -11.53
C ASP A 387 4.59 9.56 -10.03
N ILE A 388 5.27 10.66 -9.67
CA ILE A 388 5.35 11.16 -8.28
C ILE A 388 3.96 11.41 -7.71
N LEU A 389 3.05 12.00 -8.49
CA LEU A 389 1.69 12.29 -8.05
C LEU A 389 0.93 11.00 -7.70
N ILE A 390 1.02 9.95 -8.52
CA ILE A 390 0.41 8.64 -8.23
C ILE A 390 1.00 8.04 -6.96
N LEU A 391 2.33 8.01 -6.82
CA LEU A 391 2.98 7.43 -5.64
C LEU A 391 2.58 8.15 -4.33
N ARG A 392 2.42 9.48 -4.39
CA ARG A 392 1.89 10.29 -3.28
C ARG A 392 0.41 10.01 -3.00
N ARG A 393 -0.41 9.80 -4.03
CA ARG A 393 -1.83 9.49 -3.88
C ARG A 393 -2.03 8.18 -3.12
N TYR A 394 -1.16 7.19 -3.31
CA TYR A 394 -1.14 5.96 -2.52
C TYR A 394 -0.43 6.07 -1.16
N SER A 395 0.05 7.27 -0.79
CA SER A 395 0.83 7.52 0.44
C SER A 395 2.08 6.63 0.57
N LEU A 396 2.68 6.20 -0.54
CA LEU A 396 3.89 5.37 -0.55
C LEU A 396 5.17 6.19 -0.42
N ILE A 397 5.11 7.45 -0.87
CA ILE A 397 6.18 8.43 -0.74
C ILE A 397 5.64 9.75 -0.17
N SER A 398 6.51 10.52 0.44
CA SER A 398 6.25 11.91 0.82
C SER A 398 7.25 12.85 0.14
N VAL A 399 6.84 14.11 -0.02
CA VAL A 399 7.66 15.16 -0.63
C VAL A 399 7.99 16.16 0.45
N ASN A 400 9.25 16.58 0.54
CA ASN A 400 9.68 17.60 1.47
C ASN A 400 9.24 19.01 1.00
N ILE A 401 9.47 20.01 1.85
CA ILE A 401 9.03 21.39 1.60
C ILE A 401 9.68 21.98 0.34
N ASP A 402 10.91 21.56 0.04
CA ASP A 402 11.69 21.96 -1.12
C ASP A 402 11.12 21.44 -2.46
N ARG A 403 10.19 20.48 -2.43
CA ARG A 403 9.56 19.80 -3.57
C ARG A 403 10.48 18.99 -4.48
N ILE A 404 11.77 18.97 -4.19
CA ILE A 404 12.82 18.32 -4.98
C ILE A 404 13.45 17.13 -4.25
N THR A 405 13.09 16.91 -2.98
CA THR A 405 13.50 15.73 -2.23
C THR A 405 12.31 14.90 -1.75
N PHE A 406 12.48 13.59 -1.81
CA PHE A 406 11.45 12.60 -1.54
C PHE A 406 11.84 11.69 -0.37
N ASN A 407 10.85 11.17 0.34
CA ASN A 407 11.06 10.15 1.36
C ASN A 407 10.22 8.92 1.05
N MET A 408 10.72 7.75 1.44
CA MET A 408 10.02 6.47 1.33
C MET A 408 10.13 5.71 2.65
N HIS A 409 9.01 5.13 3.08
CA HIS A 409 8.96 4.26 4.25
C HIS A 409 9.88 3.04 4.06
N SER A 410 10.72 2.70 5.04
CA SER A 410 11.68 1.59 4.94
C SER A 410 11.00 0.22 4.83
N LEU A 411 9.78 0.04 5.36
CA LEU A 411 8.99 -1.16 5.13
C LEU A 411 8.47 -1.24 3.70
N VAL A 412 8.15 -0.10 3.07
CA VAL A 412 7.80 0.01 1.65
C VAL A 412 9.03 -0.33 0.80
N GLN A 413 10.21 0.20 1.13
CA GLN A 413 11.46 -0.16 0.44
C GLN A 413 11.76 -1.65 0.55
N LEU A 414 11.63 -2.22 1.75
CA LEU A 414 11.85 -3.65 2.01
C LEU A 414 10.91 -4.53 1.19
N ALA A 415 9.62 -4.19 1.17
CA ALA A 415 8.61 -4.92 0.41
C ALA A 415 8.89 -4.85 -1.10
N THR A 416 9.24 -3.65 -1.59
CA THR A 416 9.61 -3.42 -2.99
C THR A 416 10.82 -4.27 -3.40
N ARG A 417 11.92 -4.21 -2.65
CA ARG A 417 13.12 -5.02 -2.96
C ARG A 417 12.84 -6.51 -2.92
N ARG A 418 12.00 -6.99 -1.98
CA ARG A 418 11.61 -8.41 -1.94
C ARG A 418 10.81 -8.81 -3.17
N TRP A 419 9.86 -7.98 -3.59
CA TRP A 419 9.08 -8.21 -4.78
C TRP A 419 9.99 -8.26 -6.02
N LEU A 420 10.95 -7.34 -6.15
CA LEU A 420 11.94 -7.33 -7.23
C LEU A 420 12.83 -8.58 -7.23
N GLU A 421 13.23 -9.07 -6.05
CA GLU A 421 14.02 -10.30 -5.92
C GLU A 421 13.25 -11.52 -6.42
N VAL A 422 11.97 -11.66 -6.02
CA VAL A 422 11.11 -12.78 -6.43
C VAL A 422 10.80 -12.75 -7.92
N ASN A 423 10.69 -11.56 -8.51
CA ASN A 423 10.42 -11.37 -9.94
C ASN A 423 11.70 -11.31 -10.81
N GLY A 424 12.89 -11.46 -10.21
CA GLY A 424 14.16 -11.44 -10.95
C GLY A 424 14.58 -10.07 -11.48
N GLU A 425 13.96 -8.98 -11.03
CA GLU A 425 14.25 -7.61 -11.48
C GLU A 425 15.23 -6.86 -10.57
N LEU A 426 15.62 -7.43 -9.42
CA LEU A 426 16.44 -6.76 -8.41
C LEU A 426 17.78 -6.23 -8.96
N GLU A 427 18.52 -7.02 -9.73
CA GLU A 427 19.83 -6.61 -10.26
C GLU A 427 19.71 -5.50 -11.31
N ARG A 428 18.63 -5.49 -12.09
CA ARG A 428 18.35 -4.41 -13.07
C ARG A 428 18.23 -3.07 -12.35
N TRP A 429 17.41 -2.99 -11.32
CA TRP A 429 17.19 -1.76 -10.58
C TRP A 429 18.38 -1.36 -9.73
N LYS A 430 19.09 -2.33 -9.15
CA LYS A 430 20.36 -2.08 -8.45
C LYS A 430 21.39 -1.43 -9.38
N ARG A 431 21.52 -1.92 -10.63
CA ARG A 431 22.40 -1.33 -11.64
C ARG A 431 22.02 0.13 -11.91
N GLN A 432 20.74 0.39 -12.18
CA GLN A 432 20.27 1.75 -12.46
C GLN A 432 20.55 2.70 -11.28
N TYR A 433 20.26 2.25 -10.06
CA TYR A 433 20.53 3.00 -8.85
C TYR A 433 22.01 3.40 -8.71
N ILE A 434 22.93 2.44 -8.90
CA ILE A 434 24.36 2.71 -8.80
C ILE A 434 24.84 3.65 -9.90
N ARG A 435 24.34 3.47 -11.12
CA ARG A 435 24.67 4.33 -12.26
C ARG A 435 24.25 5.77 -12.01
N ASN A 436 22.98 5.99 -11.63
CA ASN A 436 22.45 7.31 -11.31
C ASN A 436 23.23 7.96 -10.17
N LEU A 437 23.50 7.20 -9.11
CA LEU A 437 24.26 7.71 -7.99
C LEU A 437 25.69 8.07 -8.39
N ASN A 438 26.38 7.26 -9.20
CA ASN A 438 27.74 7.55 -9.63
C ASN A 438 27.85 8.79 -10.54
N ALA A 439 26.87 8.99 -11.42
CA ALA A 439 26.78 10.14 -12.31
C ALA A 439 26.64 11.46 -11.53
N GLU A 440 25.74 11.48 -10.55
CA GLU A 440 25.49 12.67 -9.72
C GLU A 440 26.53 12.87 -8.60
N PHE A 441 27.26 11.82 -8.18
CA PHE A 441 28.23 11.96 -7.09
C PHE A 441 29.49 12.73 -7.54
N PRO A 442 29.74 13.93 -7.01
CA PRO A 442 30.79 14.81 -7.52
C PRO A 442 32.20 14.30 -7.19
N THR A 443 33.20 14.75 -7.93
CA THR A 443 34.62 14.53 -7.63
C THR A 443 35.15 15.59 -6.66
N GLY A 444 36.12 15.19 -5.81
CA GLY A 444 36.46 15.81 -4.52
C GLY A 444 37.06 17.22 -4.53
N GLU A 445 36.23 18.21 -4.86
CA GLU A 445 36.49 19.63 -4.65
C GLU A 445 35.64 20.15 -3.47
N TYR A 446 36.19 21.07 -2.66
CA TYR A 446 35.51 21.62 -1.47
C TYR A 446 34.18 22.32 -1.81
N GLU A 447 34.04 22.83 -3.02
CA GLU A 447 32.84 23.49 -3.53
C GLU A 447 31.63 22.54 -3.58
N ASN A 448 31.87 21.24 -3.67
CA ASN A 448 30.82 20.21 -3.79
C ASN A 448 30.32 19.69 -2.44
N TRP A 449 30.78 20.24 -1.31
CA TRP A 449 30.50 19.69 0.03
C TRP A 449 29.00 19.58 0.36
N ALA A 450 28.20 20.54 -0.10
CA ALA A 450 26.75 20.53 0.09
C ALA A 450 26.11 19.34 -0.64
N GLN A 451 26.55 19.03 -1.87
CA GLN A 451 26.08 17.88 -2.64
C GLN A 451 26.50 16.57 -1.98
N TYR A 452 27.73 16.48 -1.46
CA TYR A 452 28.18 15.33 -0.68
C TYR A 452 27.28 15.08 0.55
N GLN A 453 26.88 16.12 1.30
CA GLN A 453 26.00 15.95 2.46
C GLN A 453 24.65 15.34 2.10
N VAL A 454 24.10 15.71 0.95
CA VAL A 454 22.83 15.18 0.45
C VAL A 454 22.99 13.76 -0.09
N LEU A 455 24.06 13.48 -0.86
CA LEU A 455 24.24 12.20 -1.54
C LEU A 455 24.85 11.10 -0.66
N TYR A 456 25.61 11.47 0.38
CA TYR A 456 26.36 10.54 1.21
C TYR A 456 25.48 9.46 1.90
N PRO A 457 24.32 9.78 2.50
CA PRO A 457 23.40 8.75 3.02
C PRO A 457 23.01 7.70 1.96
N HIS A 458 22.78 8.13 0.72
CA HIS A 458 22.49 7.23 -0.38
C HIS A 458 23.71 6.38 -0.74
N ALA A 459 24.93 6.91 -0.73
CA ALA A 459 26.15 6.11 -0.92
C ALA A 459 26.38 5.08 0.20
N LYS A 460 26.01 5.39 1.45
CA LYS A 460 26.02 4.38 2.52
C LYS A 460 25.03 3.25 2.27
N SER A 461 23.86 3.56 1.70
CA SER A 461 22.89 2.53 1.27
C SER A 461 23.51 1.60 0.22
N ALA A 462 24.25 2.17 -0.76
CA ALA A 462 24.92 1.40 -1.81
C ALA A 462 25.89 0.36 -1.26
N ALA A 463 26.59 0.64 -0.15
CA ALA A 463 27.55 -0.28 0.46
C ALA A 463 26.96 -1.64 0.89
N ARG A 464 25.63 -1.75 1.03
CA ARG A 464 24.90 -2.98 1.34
C ARG A 464 24.39 -3.71 0.09
N GLN A 465 24.52 -3.09 -1.08
CA GLN A 465 23.87 -3.49 -2.31
C GLN A 465 24.91 -3.72 -3.41
N ARG A 466 25.82 -4.67 -3.18
CA ARG A 466 26.88 -5.02 -4.13
C ARG A 466 26.29 -5.59 -5.43
N PRO A 467 26.59 -5.02 -6.61
CA PRO A 467 26.22 -5.60 -7.91
C PRO A 467 27.00 -6.88 -8.24
N GLN A 468 26.43 -7.74 -9.09
CA GLN A 468 27.09 -9.00 -9.50
C GLN A 468 27.94 -8.85 -10.77
N GLU A 469 27.52 -7.96 -11.67
CA GLU A 469 28.18 -7.73 -12.96
C GLU A 469 29.40 -6.83 -12.84
N ARG A 470 30.35 -6.98 -13.76
CA ARG A 470 31.64 -6.28 -13.72
C ARG A 470 31.47 -4.76 -13.76
N ASP A 471 30.80 -4.22 -14.78
CA ASP A 471 30.78 -2.77 -14.99
C ASP A 471 30.03 -2.02 -13.88
N PRO A 472 28.82 -2.46 -13.46
CA PRO A 472 28.13 -1.83 -12.32
C PRO A 472 28.89 -1.99 -11.00
N LEU A 473 29.69 -3.05 -10.84
CA LEU A 473 30.54 -3.23 -9.67
C LEU A 473 31.69 -2.21 -9.64
N LEU A 474 32.22 -1.80 -10.79
CA LEU A 474 33.24 -0.74 -10.88
C LEU A 474 32.65 0.64 -10.58
N GLU A 475 31.45 0.94 -11.08
CA GLU A 475 30.71 2.15 -10.71
C GLU A 475 30.39 2.18 -9.21
N TRP A 476 29.96 1.04 -8.66
CA TRP A 476 29.74 0.88 -7.23
C TRP A 476 31.01 1.16 -6.42
N ALA A 477 32.15 0.61 -6.85
CA ALA A 477 33.44 0.88 -6.20
C ALA A 477 33.83 2.36 -6.30
N ALA A 478 33.49 3.05 -7.40
CA ALA A 478 33.71 4.49 -7.54
C ALA A 478 32.86 5.30 -6.55
N VAL A 479 31.57 4.98 -6.41
CA VAL A 479 30.68 5.62 -5.41
C VAL A 479 31.23 5.42 -3.99
N LEU A 480 31.61 4.20 -3.63
CA LEU A 480 32.17 3.91 -2.31
C LEU A 480 33.50 4.63 -2.06
N TYR A 481 34.37 4.72 -3.06
CA TYR A 481 35.60 5.50 -2.98
C TYR A 481 35.32 6.98 -2.72
N LYS A 482 34.41 7.60 -3.47
CA LYS A 482 34.02 9.01 -3.28
C LYS A 482 33.43 9.23 -1.88
N ALA A 483 32.58 8.32 -1.41
CA ALA A 483 32.00 8.38 -0.06
C ALA A 483 33.06 8.20 1.04
N ALA A 484 34.04 7.32 0.84
CA ALA A 484 35.14 7.13 1.79
C ALA A 484 36.05 8.36 1.87
N TRP A 485 36.32 9.02 0.74
CA TRP A 485 37.03 10.30 0.70
C TRP A 485 36.32 11.37 1.54
N TYR A 486 34.99 11.45 1.42
CA TYR A 486 34.18 12.37 2.23
C TYR A 486 34.27 12.08 3.74
N ASP A 487 34.20 10.80 4.12
CA ASP A 487 34.36 10.39 5.51
C ASP A 487 35.75 10.73 6.05
N TRP A 488 36.80 10.48 5.27
CA TRP A 488 38.17 10.85 5.64
C TRP A 488 38.31 12.35 5.88
N GLN A 489 37.77 13.19 4.97
CA GLN A 489 37.75 14.65 5.13
C GLN A 489 36.95 15.11 6.35
N LYS A 490 35.91 14.37 6.73
CA LYS A 490 35.10 14.64 7.93
C LYS A 490 35.74 14.13 9.23
N GLY A 491 36.81 13.33 9.15
CA GLY A 491 37.43 12.68 10.31
C GLY A 491 36.72 11.38 10.75
N ASN A 492 35.83 10.82 9.93
CA ASN A 492 35.07 9.61 10.21
C ASN A 492 35.83 8.34 9.78
N GLY A 493 36.97 8.05 10.41
CA GLY A 493 37.84 6.91 10.03
C GLY A 493 37.10 5.57 9.88
N ALA A 494 36.34 5.17 10.89
CA ALA A 494 35.75 3.83 10.96
C ALA A 494 34.68 3.55 9.89
N GLU A 495 33.95 4.57 9.44
CA GLU A 495 32.99 4.41 8.34
C GLU A 495 33.70 4.51 6.99
N GLY A 496 34.68 5.43 6.87
CA GLY A 496 35.53 5.54 5.70
C GLY A 496 36.24 4.23 5.37
N GLU A 497 36.80 3.54 6.38
CA GLU A 497 37.52 2.27 6.22
C GLU A 497 36.62 1.21 5.56
N LYS A 498 35.40 1.02 6.09
CA LYS A 498 34.46 0.03 5.56
C LYS A 498 34.13 0.27 4.09
N LEU A 499 34.02 1.54 3.68
CA LEU A 499 33.69 1.92 2.31
C LEU A 499 34.92 1.79 1.40
N SER A 500 36.08 2.28 1.82
CA SER A 500 37.32 2.26 1.03
C SER A 500 37.85 0.84 0.81
N VAL A 501 37.81 -0.02 1.83
CA VAL A 501 38.25 -1.43 1.73
C VAL A 501 37.38 -2.18 0.71
N LYS A 502 36.06 -2.02 0.78
CA LYS A 502 35.14 -2.62 -0.20
C LYS A 502 35.41 -2.17 -1.64
N ALA A 503 35.66 -0.87 -1.83
CA ALA A 503 36.00 -0.31 -3.13
C ALA A 503 37.32 -0.89 -3.67
N MET A 504 38.35 -0.93 -2.81
CA MET A 504 39.67 -1.47 -3.12
C MET A 504 39.59 -2.95 -3.52
N GLU A 505 38.92 -3.78 -2.73
CA GLU A 505 38.77 -5.21 -3.02
C GLU A 505 38.06 -5.46 -4.36
N ALA A 506 37.00 -4.71 -4.65
CA ALA A 506 36.27 -4.82 -5.90
C ALA A 506 37.14 -4.44 -7.12
N ARG A 507 37.84 -3.31 -7.05
CA ARG A 507 38.74 -2.85 -8.12
C ARG A 507 39.94 -3.78 -8.30
N LYS A 508 40.60 -4.18 -7.21
CA LYS A 508 41.73 -5.12 -7.24
C LYS A 508 41.36 -6.45 -7.90
N LYS A 509 40.16 -6.98 -7.62
CA LYS A 509 39.68 -8.24 -8.20
C LYS A 509 39.41 -8.16 -9.71
N HIS A 510 38.88 -7.03 -10.21
CA HIS A 510 38.37 -6.93 -11.60
C HIS A 510 39.22 -6.09 -12.56
N LEU A 511 40.10 -5.23 -12.02
CA LEU A 511 41.04 -4.40 -12.77
C LEU A 511 42.49 -4.84 -12.56
N GLY A 512 42.77 -5.57 -11.48
CA GLY A 512 44.13 -5.93 -11.07
C GLY A 512 44.75 -4.94 -10.08
N PRO A 513 45.87 -5.30 -9.45
CA PRO A 513 46.52 -4.50 -8.40
C PRO A 513 47.19 -3.21 -8.93
N GLU A 514 47.65 -3.19 -10.18
CA GLU A 514 48.42 -2.08 -10.75
C GLU A 514 47.56 -1.04 -11.49
N HIS A 515 46.26 -1.28 -11.62
CA HIS A 515 45.36 -0.34 -12.28
C HIS A 515 45.23 0.95 -11.48
N GLY A 516 45.24 2.11 -12.15
CA GLY A 516 45.20 3.44 -11.51
C GLY A 516 44.07 3.59 -10.48
N ASP A 517 42.84 3.16 -10.83
CA ASP A 517 41.71 3.17 -9.88
C ASP A 517 41.91 2.27 -8.66
N THR A 518 42.58 1.12 -8.81
CA THR A 518 42.91 0.24 -7.69
C THR A 518 43.92 0.92 -6.78
N LEU A 519 44.96 1.53 -7.34
CA LEU A 519 45.97 2.27 -6.60
C LEU A 519 45.35 3.46 -5.84
N ASN A 520 44.45 4.22 -6.46
CA ASN A 520 43.72 5.29 -5.80
C ASN A 520 42.91 4.77 -4.61
N SER A 521 42.23 3.63 -4.75
CA SER A 521 41.51 3.01 -3.63
C SER A 521 42.44 2.48 -2.54
N MET A 522 43.59 1.91 -2.88
CA MET A 522 44.60 1.49 -1.91
C MET A 522 45.14 2.68 -1.11
N GLN A 523 45.47 3.78 -1.81
CA GLN A 523 45.87 5.03 -1.20
C GLN A 523 44.80 5.55 -0.23
N MET A 524 43.52 5.48 -0.61
CA MET A 524 42.41 5.90 0.27
C MET A 524 42.34 5.08 1.57
N VAL A 525 42.48 3.76 1.47
CA VAL A 525 42.54 2.89 2.66
C VAL A 525 43.75 3.27 3.53
N GLY A 526 44.93 3.49 2.92
CA GLY A 526 46.13 3.94 3.62
C GLY A 526 45.93 5.27 4.35
N LEU A 527 45.32 6.26 3.71
CA LEU A 527 45.00 7.56 4.32
C LEU A 527 44.04 7.44 5.51
N ILE A 528 43.06 6.54 5.44
CA ILE A 528 42.14 6.27 6.55
C ILE A 528 42.88 5.58 7.70
N TYR A 529 43.77 4.64 7.43
CA TYR A 529 44.60 4.01 8.46
C TYR A 529 45.53 5.01 9.15
N LEU A 530 46.12 5.96 8.41
CA LEU A 530 46.89 7.05 9.01
C LEU A 530 46.01 7.92 9.93
N LEU A 531 44.78 8.23 9.51
CA LEU A 531 43.82 9.00 10.32
C LEU A 531 43.47 8.28 11.64
N GLU A 532 43.39 6.94 11.62
CA GLU A 532 43.10 6.12 12.80
C GLU A 532 44.35 5.75 13.62
N GLY A 533 45.55 6.13 13.19
CA GLY A 533 46.81 5.80 13.85
C GLY A 533 47.29 4.36 13.63
N GLN A 534 46.77 3.67 12.60
CA GLN A 534 47.17 2.32 12.20
C GLN A 534 48.36 2.33 11.22
N TRP A 535 49.48 2.91 11.64
CA TRP A 535 50.66 3.18 10.78
C TRP A 535 51.21 1.93 10.07
N MET A 536 51.27 0.79 10.78
CA MET A 536 51.79 -0.47 10.23
C MET A 536 50.90 -1.06 9.12
N GLU A 537 49.59 -0.83 9.18
CA GLU A 537 48.68 -1.28 8.12
C GLU A 537 48.68 -0.30 6.95
N ALA A 538 48.84 0.99 7.21
CA ALA A 538 49.03 2.01 6.18
C ALA A 538 50.31 1.78 5.37
N GLU A 539 51.42 1.42 6.02
CA GLU A 539 52.71 1.16 5.35
C GLU A 539 52.62 0.00 4.34
N LYS A 540 51.75 -1.00 4.56
CA LYS A 540 51.56 -2.10 3.61
C LYS A 540 50.82 -1.70 2.33
N LEU A 541 50.20 -0.52 2.31
CA LEU A 541 49.36 -0.03 1.21
C LEU A 541 50.05 1.05 0.36
N PHE A 542 51.13 1.66 0.87
CA PHE A 542 52.04 2.54 0.14
C PHE A 542 53.22 1.74 -0.41
#